data_AF-A0A7S1E8X3-F1
#
_entry.id   AF-A0A7S1E8X3-F1
#
_cell.length_a   1.000
_cell.length_b   1.000
_cell.length_c   1.000
_cell.angle_alpha   90.00
_cell.angle_beta   90.00
_cell.angle_gamma   90.00
#
_symmetry.space_group_name_H-M   'P 1'
#
loop_
_entity.id
_entity.type
_entity.pdbx_description
1 polymer ?
#
loop_
_entity_poly.entity_id
_entity_poly.type
_entity_poly.pdbx_seq_one_letter_code
_entity_poly.pdbx_strand_id
1 'polypeptide(L)'
;MRRPSATFAHPLLLLLLLLASASAFPLSLYPKTPLIKWAKANAIRLNPSLTYSHTFQDGLRGIRADRAIPANTTLIDFPLASCLVVGDQQPCPMPEFVHPAYWESAKLHERLALLLLSEKRKGKRSLYEGWIRELPTGYDNHIARWSDQELKLLRDPRLAEEAMWQKSAIDAMHEGFTRRCPNI
;
A
#
# COMPACT_ATOMS: atom_id res chain seq x y z
N MET A 1 58.82 -44.01 0.35
CA MET A 1 58.71 -43.69 1.79
C MET A 1 58.85 -42.17 1.96
N ARG A 2 58.00 -41.58 2.82
CA ARG A 2 57.92 -40.15 3.24
C ARG A 2 57.20 -39.15 2.30
N ARG A 3 55.88 -39.04 2.49
CA ARG A 3 55.15 -37.75 2.64
C ARG A 3 55.46 -37.21 4.05
N PRO A 4 55.50 -35.88 4.32
CA PRO A 4 54.31 -35.03 4.53
C PRO A 4 54.53 -33.59 3.97
N SER A 5 53.64 -32.59 3.98
CA SER A 5 52.62 -32.17 4.95
C SER A 5 51.63 -31.24 4.25
N ALA A 6 50.32 -31.46 4.45
CA ALA A 6 49.28 -30.54 4.00
C ALA A 6 49.06 -29.45 5.06
N THR A 7 49.19 -28.20 4.65
CA THR A 7 48.94 -27.02 5.49
C THR A 7 47.44 -26.80 5.63
N PHE A 8 46.93 -26.87 6.85
CA PHE A 8 45.54 -26.58 7.21
C PHE A 8 45.25 -25.08 7.02
N ALA A 9 44.38 -24.74 6.07
CA ALA A 9 43.74 -23.43 6.01
C ALA A 9 42.60 -23.37 7.05
N HIS A 10 42.63 -22.34 7.90
CA HIS A 10 41.73 -22.12 9.03
C HIS A 10 40.24 -21.98 8.62
N PRO A 11 39.29 -22.55 9.38
CA PRO A 11 37.85 -22.50 9.11
C PRO A 11 37.21 -21.11 9.34
N LEU A 12 37.98 -20.12 9.81
CA LEU A 12 37.50 -18.75 10.03
C LEU A 12 37.54 -17.86 8.78
N LEU A 13 38.32 -18.23 7.74
CA LEU A 13 38.35 -17.45 6.50
C LEU A 13 37.15 -17.75 5.57
N LEU A 14 36.53 -18.93 5.72
CA LEU A 14 35.32 -19.28 4.97
C LEU A 14 34.05 -18.64 5.54
N LEU A 15 34.05 -18.28 6.83
CA LEU A 15 32.90 -17.64 7.48
C LEU A 15 32.75 -16.15 7.10
N LEU A 16 33.84 -15.49 6.71
CA LEU A 16 33.84 -14.10 6.23
C LEU A 16 33.44 -13.95 4.74
N LEU A 17 33.55 -15.02 3.95
CA LEU A 17 33.04 -15.05 2.57
C LEU A 17 31.57 -15.48 2.47
N LEU A 18 31.01 -16.09 3.52
CA LEU A 18 29.60 -16.48 3.61
C LEU A 18 28.68 -15.39 4.18
N LEU A 19 29.22 -14.27 4.67
CA LEU A 19 28.46 -13.07 5.03
C LEU A 19 28.44 -12.00 3.93
N ALA A 20 29.06 -12.26 2.78
CA ALA A 20 29.05 -11.39 1.61
C ALA A 20 27.94 -11.74 0.60
N SER A 21 26.97 -12.59 0.97
CA SER A 21 25.68 -12.69 0.26
C SER A 21 24.67 -11.67 0.78
N ALA A 22 25.13 -10.46 1.11
CA ALA A 22 24.28 -9.29 0.95
C ALA A 22 24.17 -9.10 -0.56
N SER A 23 23.06 -9.56 -1.13
CA SER A 23 22.69 -9.28 -2.51
C SER A 23 22.71 -7.77 -2.72
N ALA A 24 23.84 -7.27 -3.20
CA ALA A 24 23.98 -5.95 -3.77
C ALA A 24 23.11 -5.95 -5.03
N PHE A 25 21.82 -5.64 -4.85
CA PHE A 25 20.89 -5.47 -5.95
C PHE A 25 21.37 -4.29 -6.81
N PRO A 26 21.59 -4.47 -8.13
CA PRO A 26 21.99 -3.37 -8.98
C PRO A 26 20.87 -2.32 -9.01
N LEU A 27 21.19 -1.13 -8.52
CA LEU A 27 20.30 0.03 -8.30
C LEU A 27 19.70 0.67 -9.57
N SER A 28 19.85 0.06 -10.75
CA SER A 28 19.80 0.77 -12.05
C SER A 28 18.49 0.67 -12.85
N LEU A 29 17.55 -0.23 -12.54
CA LEU A 29 16.42 -0.51 -13.45
C LEU A 29 15.05 0.00 -13.01
N TYR A 30 15.03 1.05 -12.19
CA TYR A 30 13.78 1.60 -11.71
C TYR A 30 13.33 2.80 -12.55
N PRO A 31 12.11 2.79 -13.11
CA PRO A 31 11.57 3.97 -13.76
C PRO A 31 11.53 5.12 -12.74
N LYS A 32 11.85 6.34 -13.19
CA LYS A 32 11.97 7.55 -12.36
C LYS A 32 10.59 8.07 -11.90
N THR A 33 9.64 7.20 -11.60
CA THR A 33 8.34 7.64 -11.10
C THR A 33 8.48 8.09 -9.64
N PRO A 34 7.70 9.10 -9.21
CA PRO A 34 7.74 9.56 -7.83
C PRO A 34 7.43 8.44 -6.83
N LEU A 35 6.55 7.50 -7.17
CA LEU A 35 6.24 6.33 -6.37
C LEU A 35 7.45 5.43 -6.10
N ILE A 36 8.22 5.13 -7.14
CA ILE A 36 9.38 4.23 -7.00
C ILE A 36 10.50 4.91 -6.22
N LYS A 37 10.68 6.23 -6.40
CA LYS A 37 11.59 7.02 -5.55
C LYS A 37 11.15 6.99 -4.09
N TRP A 38 9.87 7.18 -3.83
CA TRP A 38 9.28 7.12 -2.50
C TRP A 38 9.40 5.73 -1.86
N ALA A 39 9.13 4.67 -2.63
CA ALA A 39 9.21 3.29 -2.17
C ALA A 39 10.62 2.95 -1.68
N LYS A 40 11.64 3.32 -2.47
CA LYS A 40 13.05 3.16 -2.08
C LYS A 40 13.39 3.92 -0.80
N ALA A 41 12.92 5.16 -0.67
CA ALA A 41 13.17 5.99 0.51
C ALA A 41 12.54 5.39 1.79
N ASN A 42 11.49 4.58 1.65
CA ASN A 42 10.80 3.90 2.75
C ASN A 42 11.17 2.42 2.86
N ALA A 43 12.32 2.02 2.32
CA ALA A 43 12.86 0.66 2.37
C ALA A 43 11.94 -0.43 1.78
N ILE A 44 11.00 -0.06 0.90
CA ILE A 44 10.21 -1.02 0.12
C ILE A 44 11.10 -1.60 -0.97
N ARG A 45 11.23 -2.93 -1.00
CA ARG A 45 12.09 -3.64 -1.94
C ARG A 45 11.25 -4.32 -3.01
N LEU A 46 11.49 -3.99 -4.28
CA LEU A 46 10.89 -4.69 -5.41
C LEU A 46 11.92 -5.65 -6.00
N ASN A 47 11.43 -6.78 -6.49
CA ASN A 47 12.24 -7.72 -7.25
C ASN A 47 12.81 -7.01 -8.51
N PRO A 48 14.10 -7.16 -8.85
CA PRO A 48 14.71 -6.50 -10.00
C PRO A 48 14.17 -6.97 -11.35
N SER A 49 13.38 -8.05 -11.36
CA SER A 49 12.65 -8.55 -12.53
C SER A 49 11.36 -7.77 -12.79
N LEU A 50 10.94 -6.93 -11.85
CA LEU A 50 9.70 -6.16 -11.92
C LEU A 50 9.99 -4.70 -12.29
N THR A 51 9.16 -4.17 -13.17
CA THR A 51 9.16 -2.75 -13.55
C THR A 51 7.76 -2.19 -13.37
N TYR A 52 7.69 -1.01 -12.73
CA TYR A 52 6.43 -0.29 -12.59
C TYR A 52 6.02 0.31 -13.94
N SER A 53 4.85 -0.10 -14.43
CA SER A 53 4.26 0.46 -15.64
C SER A 53 3.18 1.46 -15.23
N HIS A 54 3.38 2.72 -15.58
CA HIS A 54 2.43 3.79 -15.24
C HIS A 54 1.09 3.60 -15.98
N THR A 55 1.07 2.92 -17.12
CA THR A 55 -0.16 2.64 -17.86
C THR A 55 0.02 1.43 -18.77
N PHE A 56 -0.74 0.36 -18.54
CA PHE A 56 -0.95 -0.69 -19.54
C PHE A 56 -1.92 -0.18 -20.62
N GLN A 57 -2.07 -0.93 -21.73
CA GLN A 57 -2.86 -0.50 -22.90
C GLN A 57 -4.29 -0.04 -22.56
N ASP A 58 -4.86 -0.50 -21.44
CA ASP A 58 -6.24 -0.18 -21.02
C ASP A 58 -6.34 0.92 -19.94
N GLY A 59 -5.31 1.75 -19.74
CA GLY A 59 -5.33 2.77 -18.69
C GLY A 59 -5.05 2.22 -17.28
N LEU A 60 -4.86 0.90 -17.14
CA LEU A 60 -4.61 0.25 -15.87
C LEU A 60 -3.17 0.49 -15.39
N ARG A 61 -3.03 0.78 -14.10
CA ARG A 61 -1.73 0.85 -13.42
C ARG A 61 -1.34 -0.52 -12.89
N GLY A 62 -0.06 -0.85 -12.95
CA GLY A 62 0.42 -2.05 -12.30
C GLY A 62 1.92 -2.29 -12.49
N ILE A 63 2.32 -3.51 -12.20
CA ILE A 63 3.71 -3.93 -12.24
C ILE A 63 3.83 -5.05 -13.26
N ARG A 64 4.82 -4.95 -14.13
CA ARG A 64 5.12 -5.96 -15.15
C ARG A 64 6.41 -6.68 -14.79
N ALA A 65 6.44 -7.99 -15.03
CA ALA A 65 7.68 -8.74 -15.05
C ALA A 65 8.37 -8.53 -16.40
N ASP A 66 9.59 -7.99 -16.39
CA ASP A 66 10.40 -7.81 -17.61
C ASP A 66 11.22 -9.08 -17.95
N ARG A 67 11.19 -10.08 -17.07
CA ARG A 67 11.82 -11.39 -17.26
C ARG A 67 11.05 -12.46 -16.48
N ALA A 68 11.32 -13.73 -16.78
CA ALA A 68 10.73 -14.84 -16.04
C ALA A 68 11.06 -14.77 -14.54
N ILE A 69 10.04 -14.96 -13.70
CA ILE A 69 10.17 -14.98 -12.25
C ILE A 69 9.87 -16.42 -11.78
N PRO A 70 10.82 -17.10 -11.13
CA PRO A 70 10.59 -18.44 -10.60
C PRO A 70 9.44 -18.46 -9.58
N ALA A 71 8.75 -19.60 -9.48
CA ALA A 71 7.76 -19.82 -8.44
C ALA A 71 8.37 -19.60 -7.05
N ASN A 72 7.54 -19.14 -6.10
CA ASN A 72 7.94 -18.86 -4.71
C ASN A 72 8.99 -17.75 -4.54
N THR A 73 9.23 -16.93 -5.58
CA THR A 73 10.10 -15.76 -5.46
C THR A 73 9.34 -14.59 -4.84
N THR A 74 9.93 -13.93 -3.84
CA THR A 74 9.38 -12.67 -3.30
C THR A 74 9.37 -11.58 -4.37
N LEU A 75 8.17 -11.05 -4.65
CA LEU A 75 7.96 -9.99 -5.62
C LEU A 75 8.23 -8.61 -5.02
N ILE A 76 7.64 -8.35 -3.86
CA ILE A 76 7.76 -7.08 -3.16
C ILE A 76 7.81 -7.37 -1.66
N ASP A 77 8.64 -6.62 -0.97
CA ASP A 77 8.76 -6.63 0.48
C ASP A 77 8.45 -5.23 1.03
N PHE A 78 7.51 -5.18 1.99
CA PHE A 78 6.98 -3.96 2.58
C PHE A 78 7.29 -3.93 4.08
N PRO A 79 8.19 -3.05 4.53
CA PRO A 79 8.36 -2.79 5.95
C PRO A 79 7.07 -2.25 6.54
N LEU A 80 6.67 -2.74 7.72
CA LEU A 80 5.44 -2.28 8.39
C LEU A 80 5.39 -0.76 8.58
N ALA A 81 6.55 -0.13 8.83
CA ALA A 81 6.68 1.33 8.98
C ALA A 81 6.34 2.11 7.70
N SER A 82 6.30 1.46 6.53
CA SER A 82 5.90 2.06 5.25
C SER A 82 4.40 1.93 4.96
N CYS A 83 3.65 1.24 5.82
CA CYS A 83 2.23 0.98 5.67
C CYS A 83 1.38 1.94 6.51
N LEU A 84 0.20 2.31 5.99
CA LEU A 84 -0.85 2.86 6.84
C LEU A 84 -1.49 1.72 7.64
N VAL A 85 -1.37 1.79 8.96
CA VAL A 85 -1.85 0.76 9.88
C VAL A 85 -2.83 1.38 10.86
N VAL A 86 -3.91 0.66 11.13
CA VAL A 86 -4.87 0.98 12.19
C VAL A 86 -5.03 -0.24 13.07
N GLY A 87 -4.99 -0.04 14.38
CA GLY A 87 -5.18 -1.09 15.37
C GLY A 87 -6.45 -0.92 16.18
N ASP A 88 -6.81 -1.98 16.89
CA ASP A 88 -7.81 -1.91 17.96
C ASP A 88 -7.27 -1.10 19.14
N GLN A 89 -8.15 -0.33 19.79
CA GLN A 89 -7.84 0.48 20.99
C GLN A 89 -6.70 1.51 20.83
N GLN A 90 -6.27 1.80 19.61
CA GLN A 90 -5.29 2.86 19.36
C GLN A 90 -5.92 4.24 19.62
N PRO A 91 -5.25 5.16 20.35
CA PRO A 91 -5.73 6.53 20.48
C PRO A 91 -5.74 7.24 19.12
N CYS A 92 -6.58 8.28 18.97
CA CYS A 92 -6.67 9.04 17.72
C CYS A 92 -5.31 9.67 17.38
N PRO A 93 -4.70 9.35 16.22
CA PRO A 93 -3.39 9.89 15.84
C PRO A 93 -3.46 11.31 15.25
N MET A 94 -4.67 11.88 15.15
CA MET A 94 -4.96 13.13 14.44
C MET A 94 -6.13 13.89 15.11
N PRO A 95 -6.04 14.21 16.41
CA PRO A 95 -7.15 14.82 17.17
C PRO A 95 -7.57 16.20 16.65
N GLU A 96 -6.70 16.91 15.93
CA GLU A 96 -6.99 18.17 15.24
C GLU A 96 -7.83 17.99 13.97
N PHE A 97 -7.84 16.76 13.43
CA PHE A 97 -8.69 16.37 12.32
C PHE A 97 -9.92 15.66 12.87
N VAL A 98 -9.77 14.49 13.49
CA VAL A 98 -10.91 13.67 13.93
C VAL A 98 -11.09 13.75 15.44
N HIS A 99 -12.30 14.07 15.89
CA HIS A 99 -12.63 14.08 17.32
C HIS A 99 -12.37 12.69 17.94
N PRO A 100 -11.68 12.59 19.10
CA PRO A 100 -11.31 11.30 19.70
C PRO A 100 -12.49 10.33 19.91
N ALA A 101 -13.64 10.84 20.35
CA ALA A 101 -14.86 10.01 20.52
C ALA A 101 -15.39 9.42 19.20
N TYR A 102 -15.23 10.13 18.06
CA TYR A 102 -15.55 9.55 16.76
C TYR A 102 -14.59 8.40 16.46
N TRP A 103 -13.27 8.65 16.58
CA TRP A 103 -12.24 7.65 16.33
C TRP A 103 -12.44 6.37 17.14
N GLU A 104 -12.74 6.50 18.44
CA GLU A 104 -12.97 5.37 19.34
C GLU A 104 -14.15 4.50 18.90
N SER A 105 -15.25 5.12 18.45
CA SER A 105 -16.44 4.40 17.96
C SER A 105 -16.35 3.94 16.49
N ALA A 106 -15.39 4.46 15.73
CA ALA A 106 -15.25 4.18 14.31
C ALA A 106 -14.74 2.75 14.05
N LYS A 107 -15.27 2.11 12.99
CA LYS A 107 -14.79 0.79 12.53
C LYS A 107 -13.39 0.90 11.92
N LEU A 108 -12.65 -0.21 11.86
CA LEU A 108 -11.27 -0.21 11.34
C LEU A 108 -11.13 0.39 9.93
N HIS A 109 -12.04 0.08 9.01
CA HIS A 109 -11.99 0.66 7.66
C HIS A 109 -12.26 2.17 7.65
N GLU A 110 -13.12 2.67 8.54
CA GLU A 110 -13.39 4.09 8.70
C GLU A 110 -12.15 4.81 9.25
N ARG A 111 -11.51 4.23 10.27
CA ARG A 111 -10.22 4.72 10.81
C ARG A 111 -9.15 4.79 9.73
N LEU A 112 -9.03 3.75 8.90
CA LEU A 112 -8.06 3.71 7.81
C LEU A 112 -8.37 4.79 6.75
N ALA A 113 -9.64 4.96 6.38
CA ALA A 113 -10.07 6.00 5.46
C ALA A 113 -9.76 7.41 6.00
N LEU A 114 -10.04 7.66 7.28
CA LEU A 114 -9.75 8.93 7.94
C LEU A 114 -8.24 9.20 8.01
N LEU A 115 -7.44 8.17 8.28
CA LEU A 115 -5.98 8.28 8.30
C LEU A 115 -5.44 8.62 6.91
N LEU A 116 -5.97 7.96 5.87
CA LEU A 116 -5.63 8.28 4.48
C LEU A 116 -6.00 9.73 4.13
N LEU A 117 -7.19 10.20 4.54
CA LEU A 117 -7.64 11.57 4.30
C LEU A 117 -6.76 12.60 5.02
N SER A 118 -6.35 12.34 6.26
CA SER A 118 -5.48 13.24 7.01
C SER A 118 -4.08 13.32 6.38
N GLU A 119 -3.52 12.18 5.94
CA GLU A 119 -2.25 12.16 5.20
C GLU A 119 -2.37 12.88 3.86
N LYS A 120 -3.48 12.71 3.14
CA LYS A 120 -3.75 13.46 1.92
C LYS A 120 -3.78 14.97 2.19
N ARG A 121 -4.38 15.41 3.30
CA ARG A 121 -4.42 16.84 3.70
C ARG A 121 -3.02 17.40 4.04
N LYS A 122 -2.10 16.58 4.54
CA LYS A 122 -0.70 16.99 4.79
C LYS A 122 0.06 17.30 3.49
N GLY A 123 -0.38 16.76 2.35
CA GLY A 123 0.22 17.01 1.04
C GLY A 123 1.70 16.61 1.02
N LYS A 124 2.58 17.51 0.58
CA LYS A 124 4.04 17.29 0.53
C LYS A 124 4.69 16.98 1.89
N ARG A 125 4.00 17.26 3.00
CA ARG A 125 4.47 16.93 4.36
C ARG A 125 4.13 15.50 4.78
N SER A 126 3.28 14.80 4.03
CA SER A 126 2.95 13.40 4.30
C SER A 126 4.16 12.51 4.00
N LEU A 127 4.45 11.59 4.93
CA LEU A 127 5.41 10.52 4.68
C LEU A 127 4.98 9.62 3.52
N TYR A 128 3.68 9.60 3.19
CA TYR A 128 3.07 8.75 2.16
C TYR A 128 2.79 9.49 0.85
N GLU A 129 3.26 10.74 0.68
CA GLU A 129 2.91 11.58 -0.49
C GLU A 129 3.19 10.88 -1.82
N GLY A 130 4.30 10.16 -1.93
CA GLY A 130 4.69 9.47 -3.14
C GLY A 130 3.73 8.36 -3.55
N TRP A 131 3.09 7.71 -2.57
CA TRP A 131 2.04 6.72 -2.80
C TRP A 131 0.67 7.38 -3.00
N ILE A 132 0.30 8.34 -2.15
CA ILE A 132 -1.01 9.02 -2.21
C ILE A 132 -1.22 9.73 -3.55
N ARG A 133 -0.19 10.36 -4.11
CA ARG A 133 -0.28 10.99 -5.44
C ARG A 133 -0.62 10.00 -6.55
N GLU A 134 -0.22 8.75 -6.42
CA GLU A 134 -0.54 7.69 -7.38
C GLU A 134 -1.86 6.98 -7.08
N LEU A 135 -2.67 7.42 -6.11
CA LEU A 135 -3.99 6.82 -5.92
C LEU A 135 -4.94 7.25 -7.03
N PRO A 136 -5.93 6.41 -7.41
CA PRO A 136 -6.99 6.83 -8.33
C PRO A 136 -7.74 8.04 -7.76
N THR A 137 -8.03 9.02 -8.60
CA THR A 137 -8.86 10.18 -8.22
C THR A 137 -10.34 9.84 -8.20
N GLY A 138 -10.73 8.75 -8.84
CA GLY A 138 -12.06 8.18 -8.85
C GLY A 138 -12.03 6.72 -9.23
N TYR A 139 -13.15 6.05 -8.96
CA TYR A 139 -13.45 4.72 -9.46
C TYR A 139 -14.78 4.82 -10.19
N ASP A 140 -14.78 4.48 -11.48
CA ASP A 140 -16.00 4.54 -12.30
C ASP A 140 -17.02 3.47 -11.85
N ASN A 141 -16.53 2.40 -11.23
CA ASN A 141 -17.35 1.29 -10.74
C ASN A 141 -17.68 1.41 -9.23
N HIS A 142 -17.63 2.62 -8.67
CA HIS A 142 -18.01 2.78 -7.27
C HIS A 142 -19.53 2.78 -7.14
N ILE A 143 -20.09 1.72 -6.55
CA ILE A 143 -21.54 1.53 -6.39
C ILE A 143 -22.24 2.75 -5.79
N ALA A 144 -21.63 3.44 -4.82
CA ALA A 144 -22.22 4.65 -4.23
C ALA A 144 -22.46 5.78 -5.25
N ARG A 145 -21.73 5.80 -6.37
CA ARG A 145 -21.84 6.80 -7.43
C ARG A 145 -22.83 6.42 -8.52
N TRP A 146 -23.32 5.18 -8.53
CA TRP A 146 -24.34 4.77 -9.48
C TRP A 146 -25.63 5.55 -9.22
N SER A 147 -26.20 6.03 -10.32
CA SER A 147 -27.53 6.60 -10.39
C SER A 147 -28.58 5.51 -10.15
N ASP A 148 -29.79 5.93 -9.77
CA ASP A 148 -30.92 5.02 -9.62
C ASP A 148 -31.25 4.29 -10.93
N GLN A 149 -30.92 4.88 -12.08
CA GLN A 149 -31.07 4.26 -13.38
C GLN A 149 -30.06 3.12 -13.58
N GLU A 150 -28.80 3.33 -13.22
CA GLU A 150 -27.76 2.29 -13.29
C GLU A 150 -28.04 1.14 -12.33
N LEU A 151 -28.54 1.44 -11.12
CA LEU A 151 -28.96 0.42 -10.16
C LEU A 151 -30.11 -0.45 -10.70
N LYS A 152 -31.04 0.14 -11.48
CA LYS A 152 -32.13 -0.61 -12.13
C LYS A 152 -31.64 -1.52 -13.27
N LEU A 153 -30.45 -1.29 -13.81
CA LEU A 153 -29.85 -2.17 -14.82
C LEU A 153 -29.31 -3.47 -14.20
N LEU A 154 -29.17 -3.53 -12.88
CA LEU A 154 -28.80 -4.75 -12.18
C LEU A 154 -29.90 -5.79 -12.32
N ARG A 155 -29.58 -6.89 -12.98
CA ARG A 155 -30.52 -8.00 -13.19
C ARG A 155 -30.75 -8.84 -11.93
N ASP A 156 -29.83 -8.79 -10.98
CA ASP A 156 -29.93 -9.49 -9.70
C ASP A 156 -30.49 -8.54 -8.62
N PRO A 157 -31.70 -8.81 -8.09
CA PRO A 157 -32.30 -7.99 -7.03
C PRO A 157 -31.43 -7.91 -5.77
N ARG A 158 -30.71 -8.98 -5.41
CA ARG A 158 -29.86 -8.98 -4.21
C ARG A 158 -28.67 -8.05 -4.34
N LEU A 159 -28.10 -8.01 -5.54
CA LEU A 159 -27.00 -7.09 -5.84
C LEU A 159 -27.47 -5.63 -5.82
N ALA A 160 -28.70 -5.36 -6.28
CA ALA A 160 -29.30 -4.04 -6.20
C ALA A 160 -29.58 -3.61 -4.76
N GLU A 161 -30.13 -4.50 -3.93
CA GLU A 161 -30.37 -4.25 -2.50
C GLU A 161 -29.06 -3.97 -1.75
N GLU A 162 -28.03 -4.80 -1.95
CA GLU A 162 -26.71 -4.59 -1.36
C GLU A 162 -26.09 -3.27 -1.80
N ALA A 163 -26.23 -2.92 -3.08
CA ALA A 163 -25.74 -1.66 -3.60
C ALA A 163 -26.42 -0.44 -2.97
N MET A 164 -27.74 -0.50 -2.79
CA MET A 164 -28.51 0.53 -2.10
C MET A 164 -28.10 0.62 -0.63
N TRP A 165 -27.94 -0.52 0.05
CA TRP A 165 -27.49 -0.56 1.45
C TRP A 165 -26.11 0.08 1.62
N GLN A 166 -25.14 -0.24 0.75
CA GLN A 166 -23.81 0.36 0.79
C GLN A 166 -23.86 1.88 0.60
N LYS A 167 -24.69 2.37 -0.32
CA LYS A 167 -24.87 3.82 -0.54
C LYS A 167 -25.40 4.50 0.72
N SER A 168 -26.49 3.97 1.30
CA SER A 168 -27.04 4.50 2.55
C SER A 168 -26.06 4.42 3.72
N ALA A 169 -25.27 3.35 3.82
CA ALA A 169 -24.26 3.19 4.86
C ALA A 169 -23.14 4.24 4.74
N ILE A 170 -22.70 4.55 3.51
CA ILE A 170 -21.70 5.59 3.25
C ILE A 170 -22.27 6.98 3.59
N ASP A 171 -23.50 7.27 3.20
CA ASP A 171 -24.16 8.55 3.51
C ASP A 171 -24.31 8.74 5.03
N ALA A 172 -24.76 7.71 5.75
CA ALA A 172 -24.87 7.73 7.20
C ALA A 172 -23.51 7.89 7.90
N MET A 173 -22.46 7.27 7.35
CA MET A 173 -21.08 7.43 7.84
C MET A 173 -20.59 8.86 7.66
N HIS A 174 -20.82 9.45 6.48
CA HIS A 174 -20.47 10.84 6.20
C HIS A 174 -21.22 11.81 7.12
N GLU A 175 -22.54 11.64 7.27
CA GLU A 175 -23.33 12.47 8.17
C GLU A 175 -22.86 12.35 9.63
N GLY A 176 -22.62 11.13 10.10
CA GLY A 176 -22.11 10.85 11.43
C GLY A 176 -20.74 11.47 11.69
N PHE A 177 -19.91 11.58 10.65
CA PHE A 177 -18.62 12.25 10.70
C PHE A 177 -18.80 13.78 10.78
N THR A 178 -19.53 14.38 9.84
CA THR A 178 -19.77 15.83 9.80
C THR A 178 -20.40 16.35 11.09
N ARG A 179 -21.34 15.60 11.68
CA ARG A 179 -21.99 15.98 12.94
C ARG A 179 -21.02 16.05 14.12
N ARG A 180 -20.06 15.12 14.20
CA ARG A 180 -19.13 14.99 15.33
C ARG A 180 -17.81 15.71 15.12
N CYS A 181 -17.50 16.06 13.87
CA CYS A 181 -16.30 16.80 13.50
C CYS A 181 -16.66 18.01 12.60
N PRO A 182 -17.43 19.00 13.08
CA PRO A 182 -18.00 20.06 12.25
C PRO A 182 -16.99 21.13 11.79
N ASN A 183 -15.77 21.13 12.34
CA ASN A 183 -14.75 22.16 12.09
C ASN A 183 -13.69 21.72 11.05
N ILE A 184 -13.96 20.64 10.33
CA ILE A 184 -13.14 20.14 9.20
C ILE A 184 -13.84 20.50 7.90
#